data_AF-J3LAI7-F1
#
_entry.id   AF-J3LAI7-F1
#
_cell.length_a   1.000
_cell.length_b   1.000
_cell.length_c   1.000
_cell.angle_alpha   90.00
_cell.angle_beta   90.00
_cell.angle_gamma   90.00
#
_symmetry.space_group_name_H-M   'P 1'
#
loop_
_entity.id
_entity.type
_entity.pdbx_description
1 polymer ?
#
loop_
_entity_poly.entity_id
_entity_poly.type
_entity_poly.pdbx_seq_one_letter_code
_entity_poly.pdbx_strand_id
1 'polypeptide(L)'
;MVARHAEPLTEQQAAGVYGVQQWAREREEALDRDLDATHRALSDAVSSDALPPPCPPAAAFSDVAMAHLSLAVANLTSLEAFVRQADALRLQTLYKLPQILTARQSARCFLAIADHSHRLRALTSLWLSRPRHPDQPPPPPPPPPAAGRLHP
;
A
#
# COMPACT_ATOMS: atom_id res chain seq x y z
N MET A 1 -26.39 7.86 -13.67
CA MET A 1 -27.53 7.96 -14.61
C MET A 1 -27.05 7.95 -16.08
N VAL A 2 -26.23 6.96 -16.51
CA VAL A 2 -25.76 6.83 -17.93
C VAL A 2 -25.85 5.38 -18.45
N ALA A 3 -26.11 4.39 -17.58
CA ALA A 3 -26.06 2.96 -17.93
C ALA A 3 -27.26 2.43 -18.76
N ARG A 4 -28.28 3.25 -19.07
CA ARG A 4 -29.51 2.76 -19.72
C ARG A 4 -29.40 2.54 -21.24
N HIS A 5 -28.22 2.71 -21.83
CA HIS A 5 -27.96 2.45 -23.25
C HIS A 5 -26.62 1.71 -23.47
N ALA A 6 -26.24 0.83 -22.55
CA ALA A 6 -25.08 -0.03 -22.73
C ALA A 6 -25.41 -0.99 -23.88
N GLU A 7 -24.81 -0.72 -25.04
CA GLU A 7 -24.77 -1.66 -26.15
C GLU A 7 -24.14 -2.96 -25.63
N PRO A 8 -24.88 -4.08 -25.66
CA PRO A 8 -24.37 -5.33 -25.12
C PRO A 8 -23.11 -5.75 -25.87
N LEU A 9 -22.18 -6.36 -25.15
CA LEU A 9 -21.00 -6.97 -25.77
C LEU A 9 -21.44 -8.13 -26.65
N THR A 10 -20.80 -8.31 -27.80
CA THR A 10 -20.96 -9.54 -28.57
C THR A 10 -20.29 -10.70 -27.82
N GLU A 11 -20.67 -11.95 -28.13
CA GLU A 11 -20.05 -13.13 -27.49
C GLU A 11 -18.53 -13.16 -27.68
N GLN A 12 -18.05 -12.79 -28.86
CA GLN A 12 -16.61 -12.70 -29.13
C GLN A 12 -15.92 -11.62 -28.28
N GLN A 13 -16.56 -10.47 -28.11
CA GLN A 13 -16.03 -9.40 -27.24
C GLN A 13 -16.03 -9.82 -25.77
N ALA A 14 -17.08 -10.49 -25.31
CA ALA A 14 -17.19 -11.00 -23.95
C ALA A 14 -16.09 -12.05 -23.67
N ALA A 15 -15.88 -13.00 -24.58
CA ALA A 15 -14.81 -13.98 -24.47
C ALA A 15 -13.41 -13.32 -24.45
N GLY A 16 -13.19 -12.30 -25.30
CA GLY A 16 -11.95 -11.53 -25.32
C GLY A 16 -11.71 -10.78 -24.00
N VAL A 17 -12.73 -10.11 -23.47
CA VAL A 17 -12.64 -9.40 -22.18
C VAL A 17 -12.34 -10.39 -21.04
N TYR A 18 -13.00 -11.56 -21.04
CA TYR A 18 -12.70 -12.61 -20.06
C TYR A 18 -11.25 -13.08 -20.15
N GLY A 19 -10.71 -13.26 -21.36
CA GLY A 19 -9.31 -13.61 -21.55
C GLY A 19 -8.34 -12.54 -21.01
N VAL A 20 -8.63 -11.25 -21.22
CA VAL A 20 -7.83 -10.16 -20.64
C VAL A 20 -7.93 -10.15 -19.11
N GLN A 21 -9.11 -10.40 -18.55
CA GLN A 21 -9.31 -10.48 -17.10
C GLN A 21 -8.52 -11.63 -16.50
N GLN A 22 -8.58 -12.82 -17.10
CA GLN A 22 -7.86 -14.00 -16.63
C GLN A 22 -6.35 -13.79 -16.66
N TRP A 23 -5.82 -13.28 -17.78
CA TRP A 23 -4.40 -12.94 -17.89
C TRP A 23 -3.97 -11.90 -16.86
N ALA A 24 -4.78 -10.85 -16.65
CA ALA A 24 -4.49 -9.82 -15.66
C ALA A 24 -4.47 -10.41 -14.25
N ARG A 25 -5.42 -11.31 -13.96
CA ARG A 25 -5.55 -12.00 -12.67
C ARG A 25 -4.35 -12.89 -12.37
N GLU A 26 -3.92 -13.69 -13.33
CA GLU A 26 -2.74 -14.56 -13.16
C GLU A 26 -1.47 -13.74 -12.87
N ARG A 27 -1.32 -12.58 -13.51
CA ARG A 27 -0.20 -11.67 -13.25
C ARG A 27 -0.31 -10.97 -11.90
N GLU A 28 -1.50 -10.55 -11.51
CA GLU A 28 -1.77 -10.00 -10.18
C GLU A 28 -1.41 -11.03 -9.09
N GLU A 29 -1.83 -12.29 -9.24
CA GLU A 29 -1.51 -13.37 -8.31
C GLU A 29 -0.01 -13.72 -8.26
N ALA A 30 0.72 -13.51 -9.35
CA ALA A 30 2.18 -13.61 -9.33
C ALA A 30 2.81 -12.46 -8.52
N LEU A 31 2.35 -11.23 -8.74
CA LEU A 31 2.82 -10.05 -7.99
C LEU A 31 2.52 -10.16 -6.50
N ASP A 32 1.32 -10.63 -6.13
CA ASP A 32 0.94 -10.82 -4.72
C ASP A 32 1.84 -11.86 -4.05
N ARG A 33 2.13 -12.98 -4.73
CA ARG A 33 3.06 -14.01 -4.20
C ARG A 33 4.47 -13.47 -4.00
N ASP A 34 4.96 -12.67 -4.94
CA ASP A 34 6.29 -12.06 -4.84
C ASP A 34 6.32 -11.04 -3.68
N LEU A 35 5.26 -10.23 -3.54
CA LEU A 35 5.12 -9.30 -2.42
C LEU A 35 5.11 -10.03 -1.07
N ASP A 36 4.32 -11.10 -0.94
CA ASP A 36 4.27 -11.93 0.27
C ASP A 36 5.62 -12.57 0.59
N ALA A 37 6.37 -13.00 -0.43
CA ALA A 37 7.71 -13.54 -0.26
C ALA A 37 8.69 -12.48 0.26
N THR A 38 8.63 -11.26 -0.28
CA THR A 38 9.45 -10.16 0.24
C THR A 38 9.10 -9.86 1.68
N HIS A 39 7.82 -9.67 2.01
CA HIS A 39 7.38 -9.36 3.37
C HIS A 39 7.82 -10.42 4.40
N ARG A 40 7.79 -11.71 4.03
CA ARG A 40 8.33 -12.80 4.85
C ARG A 40 9.84 -12.69 5.05
N ALA A 41 10.60 -12.49 3.99
CA ALA A 41 12.05 -12.29 4.08
C ALA A 41 12.41 -11.09 4.99
N LEU A 42 11.58 -10.03 5.00
CA LEU A 42 11.79 -8.89 5.89
C LEU A 42 11.50 -9.22 7.33
N SER A 43 10.39 -9.91 7.57
CA SER A 43 10.02 -10.37 8.91
C SER A 43 11.12 -11.26 9.49
N ASP A 44 11.67 -12.17 8.71
CA ASP A 44 12.76 -13.05 9.13
C ASP A 44 14.04 -12.26 9.43
N ALA A 45 14.39 -11.29 8.59
CA ALA A 45 15.57 -10.46 8.78
C ALA A 45 15.48 -9.52 10.00
N VAL A 46 14.28 -9.01 10.32
CA VAL A 46 14.03 -8.17 11.51
C VAL A 46 13.90 -9.02 12.79
N SER A 47 13.37 -10.24 12.70
CA SER A 47 13.19 -11.14 13.85
C SER A 47 14.48 -11.89 14.22
N SER A 48 15.42 -12.03 13.29
CA SER A 48 16.79 -12.46 13.60
C SER A 48 17.40 -11.42 14.56
N ASP A 49 17.97 -11.88 15.67
CA ASP A 49 18.40 -11.13 16.88
C ASP A 49 19.58 -10.16 16.65
N ALA A 50 19.57 -9.43 15.53
CA ALA A 50 20.58 -8.47 15.13
C ALA A 50 20.30 -7.07 15.67
N LEU A 51 19.21 -6.83 16.43
CA LEU A 51 18.90 -5.52 16.97
C LEU A 51 19.76 -5.26 18.21
N PRO A 52 20.80 -4.40 18.14
CA PRO A 52 21.58 -4.12 19.32
C PRO A 52 20.70 -3.36 20.33
N PRO A 53 20.95 -3.51 21.65
CA PRO A 53 20.32 -2.66 22.66
C PRO A 53 20.57 -1.18 22.32
N PRO A 54 19.78 -0.24 22.87
CA PRO A 54 19.99 1.20 22.64
C PRO A 54 21.39 1.62 23.11
N CYS A 55 22.36 1.53 22.21
CA CYS A 55 23.75 1.86 22.44
C CYS A 55 23.97 3.37 22.31
N PRO A 56 24.92 3.94 23.06
CA PRO A 56 25.17 5.38 23.10
C PRO A 56 25.55 5.95 21.73
N PRO A 57 25.41 7.27 21.52
CA PRO A 57 25.50 7.94 20.20
C PRO A 57 26.81 7.73 19.42
N ALA A 58 27.86 7.17 20.03
CA ALA A 58 29.11 6.80 19.37
C ALA A 58 29.00 5.55 18.48
N ALA A 59 27.93 4.74 18.61
CA ALA A 59 27.74 3.49 17.86
C ALA A 59 26.87 3.63 16.59
N ALA A 60 26.46 4.84 16.21
CA ALA A 60 25.62 5.10 15.04
C ALA A 60 26.24 4.65 13.70
N PHE A 61 27.55 4.39 13.66
CA PHE A 61 28.29 3.84 12.52
C PHE A 61 28.72 2.37 12.71
N SER A 62 28.07 1.62 13.61
CA SER A 62 28.32 0.18 13.72
C SER A 62 27.87 -0.55 12.45
N ASP A 63 28.63 -1.58 12.05
CA ASP A 63 28.31 -2.46 10.91
C ASP A 63 26.87 -2.99 10.96
N VAL A 64 26.33 -3.18 12.16
CA VAL A 64 24.95 -3.63 12.40
C VAL A 64 23.92 -2.56 12.01
N ALA A 65 24.16 -1.29 12.34
CA ALA A 65 23.26 -0.19 11.96
C ALA A 65 23.27 0.03 10.44
N MET A 66 24.45 -0.09 9.81
CA MET A 66 24.59 -0.04 8.35
C MET A 66 23.92 -1.23 7.65
N ALA A 67 23.97 -2.43 8.24
CA ALA A 67 23.26 -3.60 7.74
C ALA A 67 21.72 -3.45 7.83
N HIS A 68 21.20 -2.83 8.89
CA HIS A 68 19.77 -2.52 8.98
C HIS A 68 19.33 -1.49 7.95
N LEU A 69 20.13 -0.44 7.73
CA LEU A 69 19.85 0.56 6.70
C LEU A 69 19.91 -0.05 5.30
N SER A 70 20.89 -0.90 4.99
CA SER A 70 20.98 -1.54 3.68
C SER A 70 19.78 -2.45 3.40
N LEU A 71 19.33 -3.20 4.41
CA LEU A 71 18.11 -3.99 4.34
C LEU A 71 16.87 -3.11 4.12
N ALA A 72 16.69 -2.04 4.91
CA ALA A 72 15.56 -1.12 4.75
C ALA A 72 15.52 -0.49 3.35
N VAL A 73 16.69 -0.11 2.80
CA VAL A 73 16.80 0.43 1.44
C VAL A 73 16.45 -0.63 0.40
N ALA A 74 16.93 -1.87 0.53
CA ALA A 74 16.56 -2.97 -0.37
C ALA A 74 15.05 -3.25 -0.37
N ASN A 75 14.38 -3.03 0.75
CA ASN A 75 12.92 -3.21 0.87
C ASN A 75 12.16 -2.11 0.15
N LEU A 76 12.61 -0.87 0.34
CA LEU A 76 12.02 0.28 -0.35
C LEU A 76 12.16 0.15 -1.87
N THR A 77 13.32 -0.31 -2.37
CA THR A 77 13.51 -0.53 -3.80
C THR A 77 12.64 -1.67 -4.32
N SER A 78 12.47 -2.75 -3.56
CA SER A 78 11.56 -3.84 -3.92
C SER A 78 10.09 -3.39 -3.95
N LEU A 79 9.65 -2.65 -2.93
CA LEU A 79 8.30 -2.08 -2.88
C LEU A 79 8.04 -1.12 -4.03
N GLU A 80 9.00 -0.25 -4.35
CA GLU A 80 8.90 0.63 -5.51
C GLU A 80 8.77 -0.17 -6.82
N ALA A 81 9.54 -1.25 -6.97
CA ALA A 81 9.45 -2.13 -8.13
C ALA A 81 8.06 -2.78 -8.25
N PHE A 82 7.47 -3.26 -7.14
CA PHE A 82 6.11 -3.80 -7.15
C PHE A 82 5.07 -2.78 -7.56
N VAL A 83 5.15 -1.55 -7.04
CA VAL A 83 4.22 -0.48 -7.42
C VAL A 83 4.33 -0.19 -8.93
N ARG A 84 5.55 -0.14 -9.48
CA ARG A 84 5.76 0.04 -10.92
C ARG A 84 5.20 -1.12 -11.74
N GLN A 85 5.38 -2.36 -11.28
CA GLN A 85 4.86 -3.55 -11.97
C GLN A 85 3.33 -3.61 -11.94
N ALA A 86 2.71 -3.26 -10.81
CA ALA A 86 1.26 -3.17 -10.67
C ALA A 86 0.66 -2.08 -11.58
N ASP A 87 1.32 -0.92 -11.66
CA ASP A 87 0.87 0.15 -12.56
C ASP A 87 1.03 -0.25 -14.04
N ALA A 88 2.15 -0.90 -14.39
CA ALA A 88 2.33 -1.45 -15.73
C ALA A 88 1.25 -2.47 -16.10
N LEU A 89 0.87 -3.36 -15.17
CA LEU A 89 -0.21 -4.32 -15.37
C LEU A 89 -1.56 -3.62 -15.61
N ARG A 90 -1.87 -2.58 -14.82
CA ARG A 90 -3.07 -1.75 -15.00
C ARG A 90 -3.08 -1.11 -16.39
N LEU A 91 -1.98 -0.48 -16.81
CA LEU A 91 -1.87 0.18 -18.11
C LEU A 91 -2.00 -0.83 -19.26
N GLN A 92 -1.38 -2.00 -19.16
CA GLN A 92 -1.50 -3.06 -20.16
C GLN A 92 -2.94 -3.55 -20.29
N THR A 93 -3.65 -3.70 -19.17
CA THR A 93 -5.07 -4.08 -19.16
C THR A 93 -5.93 -3.03 -19.85
N LEU A 94 -5.71 -1.75 -19.54
CA LEU A 94 -6.41 -0.63 -20.18
C LEU A 94 -6.10 -0.54 -21.68
N TYR A 95 -4.88 -0.87 -22.10
CA TYR A 95 -4.49 -0.88 -23.50
C TYR A 95 -5.11 -2.04 -24.29
N LYS A 96 -5.28 -3.22 -23.67
CA LYS A 96 -5.88 -4.39 -24.31
C LYS A 96 -7.38 -4.26 -24.53
N LEU A 97 -8.10 -3.54 -23.64
CA LEU A 97 -9.56 -3.42 -23.73
C LEU A 97 -10.05 -2.77 -25.05
N PRO A 98 -9.51 -1.63 -25.53
CA PRO A 98 -9.89 -1.03 -26.82
C PRO A 98 -9.54 -1.88 -28.06
N GLN A 99 -8.67 -2.89 -27.93
CA GLN A 99 -8.37 -3.81 -29.04
C GLN A 99 -9.51 -4.81 -29.27
N ILE A 100 -10.41 -4.96 -28.28
CA ILE A 100 -11.52 -5.91 -28.27
C ILE A 100 -12.86 -5.15 -28.36
N LEU A 101 -12.95 -4.01 -27.69
CA LEU A 101 -14.15 -3.19 -27.59
C LEU A 101 -14.21 -2.14 -28.68
N THR A 102 -15.43 -1.72 -29.03
CA THR A 102 -15.60 -0.52 -29.88
C THR A 102 -15.22 0.74 -29.11
N ALA A 103 -14.93 1.84 -29.82
CA ALA A 103 -14.59 3.13 -29.20
C ALA A 103 -15.65 3.62 -28.19
N ARG A 104 -16.94 3.36 -28.45
CA ARG A 104 -18.03 3.74 -27.54
C ARG A 104 -18.06 2.86 -26.29
N GLN A 105 -17.84 1.55 -26.45
CA GLN A 105 -17.76 0.61 -25.34
C GLN A 105 -16.53 0.89 -24.45
N SER A 106 -15.36 1.14 -25.05
CA SER A 106 -14.13 1.47 -24.32
C SER A 106 -14.24 2.78 -23.55
N ALA A 107 -14.79 3.84 -24.16
CA ALA A 107 -15.02 5.11 -23.48
C ALA A 107 -15.90 4.95 -22.22
N ARG A 108 -16.99 4.17 -22.31
CA ARG A 108 -17.85 3.89 -21.16
C ARG A 108 -17.17 3.03 -20.10
N CYS A 109 -16.40 2.03 -20.53
CA CYS A 109 -15.61 1.19 -19.64
C CYS A 109 -14.61 2.04 -18.83
N PHE A 110 -13.86 2.91 -19.50
CA PHE A 110 -12.90 3.80 -18.85
C PHE A 110 -13.55 4.80 -17.91
N LEU A 111 -14.72 5.35 -18.26
CA LEU A 111 -15.49 6.19 -17.35
C LEU A 111 -15.90 5.45 -16.07
N ALA A 112 -16.36 4.20 -16.20
CA ALA A 112 -16.72 3.38 -15.04
C ALA A 112 -15.50 3.07 -14.15
N ILE A 113 -14.35 2.74 -14.76
CA ILE A 113 -13.09 2.50 -14.05
C ILE A 113 -12.61 3.78 -13.32
N ALA A 114 -12.73 4.93 -13.97
CA ALA A 114 -12.36 6.22 -13.38
C ALA A 114 -13.25 6.60 -12.20
N ASP A 115 -14.58 6.43 -12.32
CA ASP A 115 -15.53 6.69 -11.23
C ASP A 115 -15.24 5.77 -10.02
N HIS A 116 -15.03 4.48 -10.26
CA HIS A 116 -14.66 3.53 -9.21
C HIS A 116 -13.33 3.91 -8.54
N SER A 117 -12.31 4.24 -9.33
CA SER A 117 -11.00 4.67 -8.82
C SER A 117 -11.11 5.94 -7.97
N HIS A 118 -11.94 6.89 -8.40
CA HIS A 118 -12.19 8.12 -7.66
C HIS A 118 -12.89 7.85 -6.32
N ARG A 119 -13.93 7.00 -6.32
CA ARG A 119 -14.61 6.57 -5.09
C ARG A 119 -13.66 5.89 -4.12
N LEU A 120 -12.81 5.00 -4.61
CA LEU A 120 -11.81 4.32 -3.78
C LEU A 120 -10.85 5.33 -3.14
N ARG A 121 -10.32 6.28 -3.92
CA ARG A 121 -9.46 7.35 -3.38
C ARG A 121 -10.17 8.21 -2.33
N ALA A 122 -11.44 8.55 -2.56
CA ALA A 122 -12.25 9.30 -1.61
C ALA A 122 -12.48 8.51 -0.31
N LEU A 123 -12.70 7.19 -0.41
CA LEU A 123 -12.75 6.33 0.79
C LEU A 123 -11.41 6.34 1.51
N THR A 124 -10.30 6.14 0.80
CA THR A 124 -8.96 6.15 1.41
C THR A 124 -8.67 7.47 2.13
N SER A 125 -9.00 8.62 1.52
CA SER A 125 -8.81 9.92 2.17
C SER A 125 -9.68 10.09 3.43
N LEU A 126 -10.91 9.58 3.41
CA LEU A 126 -11.78 9.55 4.59
C LEU A 126 -11.20 8.65 5.70
N TRP A 127 -10.68 7.47 5.35
CA TRP A 127 -10.04 6.57 6.31
C TRP A 127 -8.80 7.20 6.95
N LEU A 128 -7.99 7.92 6.18
CA LEU A 128 -6.78 8.59 6.67
C LEU A 128 -7.07 9.85 7.50
N SER A 129 -8.16 10.57 7.20
CA SER A 129 -8.57 11.77 7.94
C SER A 129 -9.36 11.46 9.22
N ARG A 130 -9.57 10.18 9.54
CA ARG A 130 -10.25 9.76 10.76
C ARG A 130 -9.46 10.27 11.99
N PRO A 131 -10.06 11.10 12.87
CA PRO A 131 -9.39 11.53 14.07
C PRO A 131 -9.09 10.31 14.95
N ARG A 132 -7.81 10.08 15.22
CA ARG A 132 -7.38 9.13 16.25
C ARG A 132 -7.66 9.81 17.58
N HIS A 133 -8.59 9.26 18.36
CA HIS A 133 -9.07 9.85 19.61
C HIS A 133 -7.90 10.25 20.52
N PRO A 134 -7.84 11.51 21.03
CA PRO A 134 -6.97 11.84 22.14
C PRO A 134 -7.63 11.37 23.45
N ASP A 135 -7.59 10.07 23.72
CA ASP A 135 -7.88 9.51 25.05
C ASP A 135 -6.59 9.50 25.89
N GLN A 136 -5.93 10.66 26.00
CA GLN A 136 -4.92 10.84 27.04
C GLN A 136 -5.50 11.79 28.08
N PRO A 137 -5.94 11.27 29.26
CA PRO A 137 -6.38 12.13 30.35
C PRO A 137 -5.23 13.09 30.74
N PRO A 138 -5.56 14.33 31.15
CA PRO A 138 -4.55 15.31 31.52
C PRO A 138 -3.62 14.74 32.61
N PRO A 139 -2.31 14.99 32.55
CA PRO A 139 -1.37 14.48 33.55
C PRO A 139 -1.79 14.97 34.95
N PRO A 140 -1.67 14.11 35.98
CA PRO A 140 -2.03 14.50 37.34
C PRO A 140 -1.18 15.70 37.81
N PRO A 141 -1.75 16.60 38.63
CA PRO A 141 -1.02 17.76 39.14
C PRO A 141 0.20 17.31 39.97
N PRO A 142 1.31 18.07 39.94
CA PRO A 142 2.51 17.73 40.69
C PRO A 142 2.22 17.70 42.20
N PRO A 143 2.86 16.79 42.96
CA PRO A 143 2.67 16.70 44.40
C PRO A 143 3.15 17.99 45.08
N PRO A 144 2.50 18.39 46.20
CA PRO A 144 2.87 19.61 46.91
C PRO A 144 4.32 19.51 47.44
N PRO A 145 5.07 20.62 47.46
CA PRO A 145 6.45 20.63 47.91
C PRO A 145 6.51 20.13 49.36
N ALA A 146 7.37 19.14 49.59
CA ALA A 146 7.62 18.61 50.92
C ALA A 146 8.04 19.76 51.84
N ALA A 147 7.20 20.06 52.83
CA ALA A 147 7.50 21.05 53.86
C ALA A 147 8.87 20.70 54.46
N GLY A 148 9.84 21.60 54.23
CA GLY A 148 11.18 21.45 54.74
C GLY A 148 11.13 21.20 56.24
N ARG A 149 11.54 19.99 56.64
CA ARG A 149 11.90 19.73 58.03
C ARG A 149 13.16 20.54 58.33
N LEU A 150 12.95 21.77 58.78
CA LEU A 150 13.92 22.49 59.59
C LEU A 150 14.08 21.70 60.89
N HIS A 151 15.21 21.01 61.03
CA HIS A 151 15.68 20.57 62.34
C HIS A 151 16.89 21.43 62.72
N PRO A 152 16.95 21.97 63.96
CA PRO A 152 18.08 22.71 64.48
C PRO A 152 19.29 21.82 64.75
#